data_AF-A0A848HBB7-F1
#
_entry.id   AF-A0A848HBB7-F1
#
_cell.length_a   1.000
_cell.length_b   1.000
_cell.length_c   1.000
_cell.angle_alpha   90.00
_cell.angle_beta   90.00
_cell.angle_gamma   90.00
#
_symmetry.space_group_name_H-M   'P 1'
#
loop_
_entity.id
_entity.type
_entity.pdbx_description
1 polymer ?
#
loop_
_entity_poly.entity_id
_entity_poly.type
_entity_poly.pdbx_seq_one_letter_code
_entity_poly.pdbx_strand_id
1 'polypeptide(L)'
;MIKSNKPSFADTEPASTIPLHLAGDADFDAPTQPMPLPASAQAAKPAIPELSLSLAPIEAGEYELMAELRKENRVCPLPTRWLEFYRILQDAAGRDPLPAPPLTGSAWAATPDSAKRQCFVEQAEWVVKRGLITKAHEFLSALPKSDWQYAH
;
A
#
# COMPACT_ATOMS: atom_id res chain seq x y z
N MET A 1 10.39 -1.57 51.20
CA MET A 1 11.51 -0.96 50.44
C MET A 1 11.64 -1.69 49.11
N ILE A 2 11.21 -1.08 48.02
CA ILE A 2 11.16 -1.71 46.69
C ILE A 2 12.33 -1.14 45.87
N LYS A 3 13.24 -1.99 45.43
CA LYS A 3 14.43 -1.61 44.63
C LYS A 3 14.00 -1.25 43.20
N SER A 4 14.10 0.03 42.86
CA SER A 4 13.95 0.52 41.49
C SER A 4 15.14 0.10 40.63
N ASN A 5 14.92 -0.74 39.62
CA ASN A 5 15.91 -1.06 38.60
C ASN A 5 15.73 -0.07 37.44
N LYS A 6 16.66 0.88 37.27
CA LYS A 6 16.69 1.79 36.10
C LYS A 6 17.56 1.16 35.01
N PRO A 7 17.08 0.99 33.77
CA PRO A 7 17.95 0.65 32.66
C PRO A 7 18.86 1.86 32.34
N SER A 8 20.17 1.62 32.37
CA SER A 8 21.21 2.57 31.96
C SER A 8 21.37 2.50 30.45
N PHE A 9 21.08 3.59 29.75
CA PHE A 9 21.41 3.72 28.32
C PHE A 9 22.87 4.14 28.19
N ALA A 10 23.62 3.47 27.33
CA ALA A 10 25.00 3.81 27.02
C ALA A 10 25.07 5.10 26.18
N ASP A 11 26.03 5.95 26.50
CA ASP A 11 26.36 7.19 25.81
C ASP A 11 26.76 6.88 24.35
N THR A 12 26.05 7.45 23.38
CA THR A 12 26.38 7.30 21.96
C THR A 12 27.37 8.41 21.59
N GLU A 13 28.64 8.05 21.47
CA GLU A 13 29.68 8.96 21.01
C GLU A 13 29.42 9.39 19.56
N PRO A 14 29.43 10.70 19.23
CA PRO A 14 29.31 11.14 17.85
C PRO A 14 30.59 10.79 17.09
N ALA A 15 30.44 10.06 15.98
CA ALA A 15 31.54 9.71 15.09
C ALA A 15 32.31 10.97 14.62
N SER A 16 33.62 10.94 14.86
CA SER A 16 34.59 11.97 14.50
C SER A 16 34.49 12.43 13.06
N THR A 17 34.43 13.75 12.91
CA THR A 17 34.74 14.53 11.71
C THR A 17 35.96 13.98 10.98
N ILE A 18 35.77 13.50 9.75
CA ILE A 18 36.89 13.16 8.86
C ILE A 18 37.57 14.48 8.44
N PRO A 19 38.88 14.65 8.64
CA PRO A 19 39.60 15.83 8.15
C PRO A 19 39.71 15.77 6.62
N LEU A 20 39.23 16.81 5.97
CA LEU A 20 39.38 17.04 4.54
C LEU A 20 40.84 17.42 4.24
N HIS A 21 41.71 16.43 4.05
CA HIS A 21 43.07 16.71 3.58
C HIS A 21 43.06 16.88 2.06
N LEU A 22 43.17 18.14 1.66
CA LEU A 22 43.48 18.59 0.30
C LEU A 22 44.99 18.48 0.08
N ALA A 23 45.44 17.58 -0.80
CA ALA A 23 46.74 17.51 -1.49
C ALA A 23 46.76 16.17 -2.25
N GLY A 24 47.05 16.03 -3.54
CA GLY A 24 47.61 16.92 -4.54
C GLY A 24 47.58 16.17 -5.89
N ASP A 25 47.70 16.95 -6.97
CA ASP A 25 48.03 16.59 -8.36
C ASP A 25 48.21 15.11 -8.73
N ALA A 26 47.34 14.60 -9.61
CA ALA A 26 47.71 13.80 -10.79
C ALA A 26 46.45 13.33 -11.55
N ASP A 27 46.28 13.82 -12.78
CA ASP A 27 45.69 13.10 -13.91
C ASP A 27 44.42 12.26 -13.67
N PHE A 28 43.31 12.86 -13.23
CA PHE A 28 42.01 12.18 -13.17
C PHE A 28 40.97 12.70 -14.18
N ASP A 29 41.41 13.31 -15.29
CA ASP A 29 40.52 13.62 -16.40
C ASP A 29 40.90 12.76 -17.61
N ALA A 30 40.47 11.49 -17.58
CA ALA A 30 40.39 10.71 -18.80
C ALA A 30 39.27 11.31 -19.67
N PRO A 31 39.53 11.72 -20.93
CA PRO A 31 38.48 12.22 -21.80
C PRO A 31 37.52 11.06 -22.11
N THR A 32 36.34 11.05 -21.48
CA THR A 32 35.26 10.14 -21.84
C THR A 32 34.78 10.48 -23.24
N GLN A 33 35.28 9.74 -24.23
CA GLN A 33 34.70 9.80 -25.57
C GLN A 33 33.31 9.13 -25.52
N PRO A 34 32.25 9.77 -26.05
CA PRO A 34 30.95 9.14 -26.10
C PRO A 34 31.02 7.91 -27.01
N MET A 35 30.61 6.76 -26.48
CA MET A 35 30.49 5.54 -27.26
C MET A 35 29.48 5.80 -28.39
N PRO A 36 29.84 5.58 -29.67
CA PRO A 36 28.85 5.63 -30.74
C PRO A 36 27.83 4.52 -30.50
N LEU A 37 26.55 4.91 -30.38
CA LEU A 37 25.43 3.98 -30.34
C LEU A 37 25.50 3.11 -31.60
N PRO A 38 25.52 1.77 -31.50
CA PRO A 38 25.33 0.93 -32.67
C PRO A 38 23.97 1.28 -33.28
N ALA A 39 23.97 1.65 -34.55
CA ALA A 39 22.75 1.85 -35.31
C ALA A 39 21.88 0.61 -35.16
N SER A 40 20.67 0.80 -34.63
CA SER A 40 19.67 -0.25 -34.38
C SER A 40 19.72 -1.33 -35.44
N ALA A 41 20.30 -2.48 -35.10
CA ALA A 41 19.99 -3.71 -35.79
C ALA A 41 18.47 -3.85 -35.70
N GLN A 42 17.82 -3.86 -36.87
CA GLN A 42 16.38 -4.01 -37.01
C GLN A 42 15.94 -5.20 -36.16
N ALA A 43 15.27 -4.90 -35.04
CA ALA A 43 14.66 -5.90 -34.20
C ALA A 43 13.56 -6.56 -35.06
N ALA A 44 13.84 -7.80 -35.46
CA ALA A 44 12.85 -8.70 -35.98
C ALA A 44 11.61 -8.61 -35.09
N LYS A 45 10.46 -8.37 -35.72
CA LYS A 45 9.14 -8.32 -35.08
C LYS A 45 9.03 -9.49 -34.11
N PRO A 46 8.99 -9.26 -32.78
CA PRO A 46 8.81 -10.36 -31.85
C PRO A 46 7.48 -11.00 -32.22
N ALA A 47 7.51 -12.31 -32.50
CA ALA A 47 6.32 -13.13 -32.54
C ALA A 47 5.75 -13.11 -31.12
N ILE A 48 4.87 -12.15 -30.85
CA ILE A 48 4.05 -12.13 -29.65
C ILE A 48 3.28 -13.45 -29.72
N PRO A 49 3.48 -14.41 -28.79
CA PRO A 49 2.59 -15.56 -28.75
C PRO A 49 1.19 -15.00 -28.63
N GLU A 50 0.30 -15.41 -29.54
CA GLU A 50 -1.09 -15.01 -29.58
C GLU A 50 -1.73 -15.55 -28.30
N LEU A 51 -1.57 -14.80 -27.22
CA LEU A 51 -2.26 -14.99 -25.96
C LEU A 51 -3.70 -14.72 -26.31
N SER A 52 -4.40 -15.80 -26.68
CA SER A 52 -5.83 -15.82 -26.90
C SER A 52 -6.47 -15.28 -25.62
N LEU A 53 -6.80 -13.99 -25.65
CA LEU A 53 -7.49 -13.28 -24.59
C LEU A 53 -8.90 -13.84 -24.56
N SER A 54 -9.08 -14.93 -23.81
CA SER A 54 -10.38 -15.51 -23.53
C SER A 54 -11.29 -14.40 -23.00
N LEU A 55 -12.42 -14.17 -23.69
CA LEU A 55 -13.46 -13.18 -23.36
C LEU A 55 -14.23 -13.50 -22.05
N ALA A 56 -13.63 -14.27 -21.13
CA ALA A 56 -14.21 -14.42 -19.81
C ALA A 56 -14.36 -13.02 -19.19
N PRO A 57 -15.49 -12.73 -18.51
CA PRO A 57 -15.64 -11.50 -17.74
C PRO A 57 -14.41 -11.31 -16.86
N ILE A 58 -13.80 -10.14 -16.94
CA ILE A 58 -12.64 -9.78 -16.10
C ILE A 58 -13.19 -9.69 -14.68
N GLU A 59 -13.11 -10.78 -13.93
CA GLU A 59 -13.41 -10.79 -12.50
C GLU A 59 -12.51 -9.78 -11.80
N ALA A 60 -13.08 -9.03 -10.85
CA ALA A 60 -12.34 -7.98 -10.16
C ALA A 60 -11.12 -8.59 -9.45
N GLY A 61 -9.94 -8.11 -9.81
CA GLY A 61 -8.67 -8.57 -9.24
C GLY A 61 -8.32 -7.85 -7.93
N GLU A 62 -7.32 -8.36 -7.21
CA GLU A 62 -6.75 -7.68 -6.04
C GLU A 62 -6.34 -6.24 -6.35
N TYR A 63 -5.68 -6.03 -7.50
CA TYR A 63 -5.25 -4.71 -7.93
C TYR A 63 -6.43 -3.75 -8.11
N GLU A 64 -7.55 -4.23 -8.65
CA GLU A 64 -8.75 -3.44 -8.89
C GLU A 64 -9.43 -3.06 -7.57
N LEU A 65 -9.57 -4.01 -6.64
CA LEU A 65 -10.06 -3.74 -5.29
C LEU A 65 -9.21 -2.66 -4.60
N MET A 66 -7.89 -2.84 -4.60
CA MET A 66 -6.96 -1.89 -3.98
C MET A 66 -6.93 -0.52 -4.68
N ALA A 67 -7.22 -0.48 -5.98
CA ALA A 67 -7.38 0.77 -6.72
C ALA A 67 -8.69 1.49 -6.35
N GLU A 68 -9.80 0.77 -6.21
CA GLU A 68 -11.09 1.33 -5.82
C GLU A 68 -11.04 1.95 -4.40
N LEU A 69 -10.23 1.36 -3.51
CA LEU A 69 -9.95 1.88 -2.17
C LEU A 69 -9.23 3.24 -2.16
N ARG A 70 -8.37 3.51 -3.16
CA ARG A 70 -7.52 4.73 -3.23
C ARG A 70 -8.05 5.77 -4.19
N LYS A 71 -9.10 5.45 -4.92
CA LYS A 71 -9.73 6.32 -5.92
C LYS A 71 -10.12 7.65 -5.29
N GLU A 72 -9.89 8.75 -6.00
CA GLU A 72 -10.33 10.10 -5.59
C GLU A 72 -9.93 10.51 -4.16
N ASN A 73 -8.78 10.04 -3.64
CA ASN A 73 -8.34 10.29 -2.24
C ASN A 73 -9.28 9.75 -1.17
N ARG A 74 -10.05 8.69 -1.46
CA ARG A 74 -10.83 7.95 -0.47
C ARG A 74 -9.94 7.45 0.68
N VAL A 75 -10.51 7.44 1.88
CA VAL A 75 -9.89 6.96 3.12
C VAL A 75 -10.53 5.66 3.55
N CYS A 76 -11.84 5.70 3.78
CA CYS A 76 -12.69 4.57 4.17
C CYS A 76 -14.14 4.94 3.87
N PRO A 77 -15.08 3.98 3.86
CA PRO A 77 -16.51 4.29 3.84
C PRO A 77 -16.93 5.00 5.13
N LEU A 78 -18.06 5.72 5.08
CA LEU A 78 -18.69 6.27 6.27
C LEU A 78 -19.06 5.16 7.28
N PRO A 79 -19.14 5.45 8.58
CA PRO A 79 -19.28 4.43 9.63
C PRO A 79 -20.40 3.41 9.40
N THR A 80 -21.57 3.87 8.94
CA THR A 80 -22.70 2.98 8.63
C THR A 80 -22.38 1.98 7.53
N ARG A 81 -21.80 2.43 6.41
CA ARG A 81 -21.42 1.57 5.28
C ARG A 81 -20.21 0.71 5.60
N TRP A 82 -19.31 1.21 6.42
CA TRP A 82 -18.16 0.45 6.87
C TRP A 82 -18.59 -0.73 7.78
N LEU A 83 -19.57 -0.52 8.66
CA LEU A 83 -20.16 -1.62 9.45
C LEU A 83 -20.87 -2.66 8.57
N GLU A 84 -21.61 -2.22 7.53
CA GLU A 84 -22.22 -3.14 6.58
C GLU A 84 -21.19 -3.99 5.83
N PHE A 85 -20.10 -3.36 5.38
CA PHE A 85 -18.97 -4.07 4.79
C PHE A 85 -18.37 -5.09 5.77
N TYR A 86 -18.17 -4.70 7.03
CA TYR A 86 -17.62 -5.60 8.03
C TYR A 86 -18.54 -6.79 8.34
N ARG A 87 -19.86 -6.60 8.28
CA ARG A 87 -20.82 -7.71 8.41
C ARG A 87 -20.66 -8.73 7.27
N ILE A 88 -20.39 -8.28 6.05
CA ILE A 88 -20.07 -9.17 4.93
C ILE A 88 -18.83 -10.04 5.25
N LEU A 89 -17.84 -9.48 5.92
CA LEU A 89 -16.65 -10.22 6.36
C LEU A 89 -16.99 -11.21 7.47
N GLN A 90 -17.80 -10.82 8.45
CA GLN A 90 -18.26 -11.68 9.53
C GLN A 90 -19.01 -12.91 9.01
N ASP A 91 -19.93 -12.70 8.07
CA ASP A 91 -20.71 -13.78 7.47
C ASP A 91 -19.80 -14.76 6.70
N ALA A 92 -18.71 -14.28 6.12
CA ALA A 92 -17.76 -15.09 5.36
C ALA A 92 -16.65 -15.73 6.22
N ALA A 93 -16.36 -15.19 7.40
CA ALA A 93 -15.25 -15.64 8.25
C ALA A 93 -15.51 -17.01 8.89
N GLY A 94 -16.76 -17.35 9.21
CA GLY A 94 -17.08 -18.61 9.90
C GLY A 94 -16.35 -18.75 11.24
N ARG A 95 -15.27 -19.55 11.28
CA ARG A 95 -14.40 -19.75 12.47
C ARG A 95 -13.06 -19.00 12.39
N ASP A 96 -12.77 -18.36 11.27
CA ASP A 96 -11.51 -17.69 11.06
C ASP A 96 -11.40 -16.38 11.86
N PRO A 97 -10.18 -15.98 12.26
CA PRO A 97 -9.97 -14.71 12.92
C PRO A 97 -10.31 -13.56 11.97
N LEU A 98 -11.16 -12.65 12.43
CA LEU A 98 -11.52 -11.43 11.72
C LEU A 98 -10.46 -10.34 11.88
N PRO A 99 -10.35 -9.42 10.91
CA PRO A 99 -9.59 -8.19 11.06
C PRO A 99 -10.24 -7.26 12.10
N ALA A 100 -9.50 -6.24 12.53
CA ALA A 100 -10.00 -5.26 13.50
C ALA A 100 -11.34 -4.65 13.04
N PRO A 101 -12.31 -4.46 13.94
CA PRO A 101 -13.61 -3.92 13.58
C PRO A 101 -13.53 -2.44 13.17
N PRO A 102 -14.49 -1.95 12.38
CA PRO A 102 -14.58 -0.54 12.03
C PRO A 102 -14.66 0.35 13.27
N LEU A 103 -14.04 1.51 13.17
CA LEU A 103 -14.20 2.56 14.17
C LEU A 103 -15.59 3.18 14.02
N THR A 104 -16.27 3.43 15.14
CA THR A 104 -17.62 4.01 15.15
C THR A 104 -17.74 5.14 16.16
N GLY A 105 -18.77 6.00 16.00
CA GLY A 105 -19.09 7.07 16.94
C GLY A 105 -17.93 8.05 17.19
N SER A 106 -17.70 8.39 18.45
CA SER A 106 -16.66 9.33 18.87
C SER A 106 -15.24 8.84 18.53
N ALA A 107 -14.99 7.53 18.59
CA ALA A 107 -13.69 6.96 18.24
C ALA A 107 -13.38 7.19 16.76
N TRP A 108 -14.38 7.08 15.87
CA TRP A 108 -14.20 7.37 14.45
C TRP A 108 -13.87 8.85 14.22
N ALA A 109 -14.59 9.76 14.87
CA ALA A 109 -14.37 11.21 14.73
C ALA A 109 -12.98 11.65 15.25
N ALA A 110 -12.49 11.03 16.33
CA ALA A 110 -11.20 11.36 16.94
C ALA A 110 -9.99 10.72 16.23
N THR A 111 -10.21 9.72 15.37
CA THR A 111 -9.12 9.00 14.71
C THR A 111 -8.65 9.75 13.46
N PRO A 112 -7.33 9.90 13.24
CA PRO A 112 -6.80 10.51 12.02
C PRO A 112 -7.09 9.65 10.78
N ASP A 113 -7.19 10.29 9.62
CA ASP A 113 -7.53 9.63 8.37
C ASP A 113 -6.53 8.53 7.96
N SER A 114 -5.25 8.69 8.29
CA SER A 114 -4.23 7.67 8.06
C SER A 114 -4.53 6.36 8.79
N ALA A 115 -4.95 6.44 10.06
CA ALA A 115 -5.30 5.26 10.85
C ALA A 115 -6.62 4.61 10.40
N LYS A 116 -7.61 5.42 9.99
CA LYS A 116 -8.84 4.89 9.37
C LYS A 116 -8.53 4.14 8.07
N ARG A 117 -7.71 4.72 7.20
CA ARG A 117 -7.26 4.11 5.95
C ARG A 117 -6.54 2.79 6.22
N GLN A 118 -5.61 2.77 7.17
CA GLN A 118 -4.86 1.57 7.52
C GLN A 118 -5.78 0.43 7.96
N CYS A 119 -6.72 0.71 8.86
CA CYS A 119 -7.71 -0.28 9.30
C CYS A 119 -8.53 -0.83 8.12
N PHE A 120 -8.95 0.04 7.19
CA PHE A 120 -9.74 -0.38 6.04
C PHE A 120 -8.90 -1.21 5.03
N VAL A 121 -7.63 -0.86 4.82
CA VAL A 121 -6.70 -1.64 3.98
C VAL A 121 -6.47 -3.03 4.58
N GLU A 122 -6.27 -3.15 5.89
CA GLU A 122 -6.10 -4.45 6.56
C GLU A 122 -7.33 -5.36 6.37
N GLN A 123 -8.54 -4.78 6.39
CA GLN A 123 -9.76 -5.51 6.08
C GLN A 123 -9.82 -5.95 4.62
N ALA A 124 -9.37 -5.11 3.67
CA ALA A 124 -9.30 -5.48 2.27
C ALA A 124 -8.22 -6.53 1.98
N GLU A 125 -7.07 -6.49 2.66
CA GLU A 125 -6.07 -7.56 2.58
C GLU A 125 -6.61 -8.88 3.13
N TRP A 126 -7.41 -8.83 4.20
CA TRP A 126 -8.10 -10.01 4.71
C TRP A 126 -9.08 -10.59 3.67
N VAL A 127 -9.83 -9.73 2.97
CA VAL A 127 -10.70 -10.14 1.85
C VAL A 127 -9.91 -10.85 0.76
N VAL A 128 -8.77 -10.30 0.34
CA VAL A 128 -7.90 -10.88 -0.69
C VAL A 128 -7.42 -12.26 -0.27
N LYS A 129 -6.92 -12.42 0.96
CA LYS A 129 -6.44 -13.70 1.50
C LYS A 129 -7.53 -14.78 1.55
N ARG A 130 -8.80 -14.38 1.61
CA ARG A 130 -9.97 -15.28 1.68
C ARG A 130 -10.66 -15.50 0.34
N GLY A 131 -10.19 -14.87 -0.74
CA GLY A 131 -10.81 -14.98 -2.06
C GLY A 131 -12.19 -14.33 -2.16
N LEU A 132 -12.47 -13.31 -1.33
CA LEU A 132 -13.77 -12.62 -1.27
C LEU A 132 -13.80 -11.34 -2.12
N ILE A 133 -12.87 -11.22 -3.07
CA ILE A 133 -12.58 -9.99 -3.81
C ILE A 133 -13.80 -9.51 -4.60
N THR A 134 -14.45 -10.40 -5.37
CA THR A 134 -15.62 -10.05 -6.19
C THR A 134 -16.75 -9.44 -5.33
N LYS A 135 -17.09 -10.08 -4.20
CA LYS A 135 -18.15 -9.61 -3.29
C LYS A 135 -17.81 -8.26 -2.64
N ALA A 136 -16.55 -8.08 -2.24
CA ALA A 136 -16.08 -6.83 -1.66
C ALA A 136 -16.07 -5.70 -2.69
N HIS A 137 -15.57 -5.98 -3.90
CA HIS A 137 -15.50 -5.01 -4.98
C HIS A 137 -16.89 -4.57 -5.45
N GLU A 138 -17.83 -5.51 -5.62
CA GLU A 138 -19.24 -5.21 -5.94
C GLU A 138 -19.88 -4.30 -4.90
N PHE A 139 -19.70 -4.59 -3.61
CA PHE A 139 -20.21 -3.73 -2.55
C PHE A 139 -19.61 -2.32 -2.60
N LEU A 140 -18.28 -2.21 -2.72
CA LEU A 140 -17.60 -0.92 -2.66
C LEU A 140 -17.82 -0.06 -3.91
N SER A 141 -17.88 -0.68 -5.09
CA SER A 141 -18.18 0.00 -6.35
C SER A 141 -19.62 0.51 -6.42
N ALA A 142 -20.55 -0.11 -5.69
CA ALA A 142 -21.94 0.32 -5.58
C ALA A 142 -22.13 1.52 -4.62
N LEU A 143 -21.14 1.84 -3.78
CA LEU A 143 -21.27 2.95 -2.82
C LEU A 143 -21.26 4.31 -3.53
N PRO A 144 -22.22 5.20 -3.23
CA PRO A 144 -22.21 6.56 -3.76
C PRO A 144 -21.04 7.35 -3.17
N LYS A 145 -20.58 8.38 -3.89
CA LYS A 145 -19.47 9.25 -3.43
C LYS A 145 -19.71 9.87 -2.05
N SER A 146 -20.97 10.17 -1.71
CA SER A 146 -21.36 10.71 -0.41
C SER A 146 -21.13 9.76 0.76
N ASP A 147 -21.00 8.47 0.50
CA ASP A 147 -20.81 7.42 1.50
C ASP A 147 -19.32 7.12 1.76
N TRP A 148 -18.43 7.95 1.24
CA TRP A 148 -16.99 7.85 1.45
C TRP A 148 -16.45 9.01 2.30
N GLN A 149 -15.53 8.69 3.20
CA GLN A 149 -14.64 9.67 3.80
C GLN A 149 -13.48 9.94 2.85
N TYR A 150 -13.17 11.22 2.67
CA TYR A 150 -12.04 11.69 1.88
C TYR A 150 -10.96 12.25 2.80
N ALA A 151 -9.70 12.17 2.36
CA ALA A 151 -8.61 12.77 3.12
C ALA A 151 -8.76 14.30 3.13
N HIS A 152 -8.65 14.90 4.31
CA HIS A 152 -8.63 16.35 4.50
C HIS A 152 -7.22 16.95 4.37
#